data_AF-A0A357SYR6-F1
#
_entry.id   AF-A0A357SYR6-F1
#
_cell.length_a   1.000
_cell.length_b   1.000
_cell.length_c   1.000
_cell.angle_alpha   90.00
_cell.angle_beta   90.00
_cell.angle_gamma   90.00
#
_symmetry.space_group_name_H-M   'P 1'
#
loop_
_entity.id
_entity.type
_entity.pdbx_description
1 polymer ?
#
loop_
_entity_poly.entity_id
_entity_poly.type
_entity_poly.pdbx_seq_one_letter_code
_entity_poly.pdbx_strand_id
1 'polypeptide(L)'
;YYSNMYGGSFSAILLNIPGDSPAVMTALDGYPLARSGRAGAALSTAICSSFIGGTIGIIILTISGPILAKWGLAFGPAELTLLILFAMTSIGWLLGENPSAGLVATAIGVMLATIGVDRCLGQERFSFGSVNLFSGVSFIPLVIGMFGFSQVIDMVVNRI
;
A
#
# COMPACT_ATOMS: atom_id res chain seq x y z
N TYR A 1 -3.06 -12.80 -0.66
CA TYR A 1 -2.75 -12.35 -2.03
C TYR A 1 -3.71 -12.94 -3.04
N TYR A 2 -3.75 -14.28 -3.21
CA TYR A 2 -4.58 -14.96 -4.21
C TYR A 2 -6.04 -14.46 -4.23
N SER A 3 -6.81 -14.60 -3.15
CA SER A 3 -8.23 -14.20 -3.13
C SER A 3 -8.48 -12.70 -3.30
N ASN A 4 -7.55 -11.85 -2.86
CA ASN A 4 -7.72 -10.39 -2.94
C ASN A 4 -7.45 -9.88 -4.37
N MET A 5 -6.30 -10.24 -4.94
CA MET A 5 -5.82 -9.72 -6.22
C MET A 5 -6.57 -10.36 -7.41
N TYR A 6 -6.84 -11.67 -7.36
CA TYR A 6 -7.67 -12.30 -8.39
C TYR A 6 -9.14 -11.85 -8.26
N GLY A 7 -9.67 -11.75 -7.03
CA GLY A 7 -11.08 -11.44 -6.79
C GLY A 7 -11.47 -10.05 -7.29
N GLY A 8 -10.63 -9.04 -7.05
CA GLY A 8 -10.83 -7.69 -7.57
C GLY A 8 -10.78 -7.60 -9.10
N SER A 9 -10.11 -8.54 -9.76
CA SER A 9 -10.06 -8.60 -11.23
C SER A 9 -11.42 -8.95 -11.85
N PHE A 10 -12.30 -9.67 -11.14
CA PHE A 10 -13.64 -9.99 -11.66
C PHE A 10 -14.52 -8.74 -11.78
N SER A 11 -14.59 -7.92 -10.73
CA SER A 11 -15.37 -6.67 -10.75
C SER A 11 -14.76 -5.64 -11.70
N ALA A 12 -13.42 -5.59 -11.80
CA ALA A 12 -12.71 -4.74 -12.74
C ALA A 12 -12.99 -5.11 -14.20
N ILE A 13 -12.85 -6.39 -14.58
CA ILE A 13 -13.00 -6.85 -15.97
C ILE A 13 -14.45 -6.83 -16.43
N LEU A 14 -15.41 -7.25 -15.58
CA LEU A 14 -16.81 -7.39 -15.99
C LEU A 14 -17.62 -6.10 -15.84
N LEU A 15 -17.35 -5.31 -14.80
CA LEU A 15 -18.17 -4.17 -14.42
C LEU A 15 -17.44 -2.82 -14.50
N ASN A 16 -16.15 -2.81 -14.83
CA ASN A 16 -15.28 -1.62 -14.80
C ASN A 16 -15.22 -0.94 -13.41
N ILE A 17 -15.41 -1.71 -12.33
CA ILE A 17 -15.35 -1.22 -10.95
C ILE A 17 -14.14 -1.87 -10.26
N PRO A 18 -12.96 -1.22 -10.27
CA PRO A 18 -11.77 -1.74 -9.60
C PRO A 18 -11.92 -1.63 -8.07
N GLY A 19 -11.61 -2.72 -7.37
CA GLY A 19 -11.68 -2.79 -5.90
C GLY A 19 -10.38 -2.41 -5.18
N ASP A 20 -9.27 -2.35 -5.90
CA ASP A 20 -7.95 -1.98 -5.39
C ASP A 20 -7.12 -1.25 -6.47
N SER A 21 -6.08 -0.52 -6.06
CA SER A 21 -5.24 0.24 -7.01
C SER A 21 -4.64 -0.61 -8.13
N PRO A 22 -4.17 -1.85 -7.89
CA PRO A 22 -3.70 -2.73 -8.97
C PRO A 22 -4.79 -3.13 -9.97
N ALA A 23 -6.04 -3.35 -9.53
CA ALA A 23 -7.11 -3.73 -10.44
C ALA A 23 -7.55 -2.61 -11.39
N VAL A 24 -7.12 -1.36 -11.17
CA VAL A 24 -7.38 -0.26 -12.12
C VAL A 24 -6.72 -0.54 -13.47
N MET A 25 -5.48 -1.04 -13.48
CA MET A 25 -4.80 -1.42 -14.72
C MET A 25 -5.46 -2.65 -15.37
N THR A 26 -5.91 -3.60 -14.55
CA THR A 26 -6.68 -4.76 -15.02
C THR A 26 -8.03 -4.35 -15.63
N ALA A 27 -8.69 -3.32 -15.10
CA ALA A 27 -9.93 -2.78 -15.64
C ALA A 27 -9.69 -2.10 -17.00
N LEU A 28 -8.65 -1.27 -17.09
CA LEU A 28 -8.26 -0.56 -18.31
C LEU A 28 -8.06 -1.52 -19.49
N ASP A 29 -7.34 -2.62 -19.28
CA ASP A 29 -7.05 -3.59 -20.33
C ASP A 29 -8.18 -4.63 -20.50
N GLY A 30 -8.78 -5.08 -19.40
CA GLY A 30 -9.71 -6.20 -19.37
C GLY A 30 -11.16 -5.85 -19.67
N TYR A 31 -11.64 -4.67 -19.30
CA TYR A 31 -13.02 -4.24 -19.55
C TYR A 31 -13.35 -4.10 -21.05
N PRO A 32 -12.46 -3.54 -21.91
CA PRO A 32 -12.67 -3.54 -23.36
C PRO A 32 -12.75 -4.95 -23.97
N LEU A 33 -11.96 -5.90 -23.44
CA LEU A 33 -12.01 -7.31 -23.84
C LEU A 33 -13.33 -7.98 -23.40
N ALA A 34 -13.84 -7.65 -22.23
CA ALA A 34 -15.16 -8.11 -21.80
C ALA A 34 -16.29 -7.56 -22.69
N ARG A 35 -16.23 -6.26 -23.03
CA ARG A 35 -17.19 -5.61 -23.94
C ARG A 35 -17.21 -6.17 -25.36
N SER A 36 -16.10 -6.72 -25.83
CA SER A 36 -15.98 -7.39 -27.14
C SER A 36 -16.38 -8.87 -27.12
N GLY A 37 -17.03 -9.34 -26.04
CA GLY A 37 -17.48 -10.72 -25.89
C GLY A 37 -16.38 -11.70 -25.48
N ARG A 38 -15.16 -11.21 -25.21
CA ARG A 38 -13.99 -12.02 -24.80
C ARG A 38 -13.75 -12.00 -23.30
N ALA A 39 -14.81 -11.85 -22.51
CA ALA A 39 -14.74 -11.78 -21.05
C ALA A 39 -14.06 -13.02 -20.44
N GLY A 40 -14.38 -14.22 -20.93
CA GLY A 40 -13.78 -15.47 -20.43
C GLY A 40 -12.27 -15.57 -20.68
N ALA A 41 -11.81 -15.08 -21.84
CA ALA A 41 -10.38 -15.04 -22.16
C ALA A 41 -9.63 -14.03 -21.27
N ALA A 42 -10.20 -12.83 -21.08
CA ALA A 42 -9.64 -11.82 -20.18
C ALA A 42 -9.56 -12.28 -18.72
N LEU A 43 -10.60 -12.99 -18.24
CA LEU A 43 -10.61 -13.55 -16.89
C LEU A 43 -9.54 -14.64 -16.73
N SER A 44 -9.46 -15.56 -17.70
CA SER A 44 -8.52 -16.68 -17.64
C SER A 44 -7.07 -16.20 -17.66
N THR A 45 -6.74 -15.19 -18.47
CA THR A 45 -5.39 -14.62 -18.50
C THR A 45 -5.05 -13.91 -17.18
N ALA A 46 -5.98 -13.15 -16.60
CA ALA A 46 -5.79 -12.48 -15.31
C ALA A 46 -5.60 -13.47 -14.14
N ILE A 47 -6.34 -14.57 -14.14
CA ILE A 47 -6.21 -15.62 -13.12
C ILE A 47 -4.88 -16.36 -13.28
N CYS A 48 -4.53 -16.77 -14.50
CA CYS A 48 -3.27 -17.48 -14.77
C CYS A 48 -2.06 -16.60 -14.46
N SER A 49 -2.06 -15.32 -14.84
CA SER A 49 -0.95 -14.41 -14.55
C SER A 49 -0.79 -14.18 -13.05
N SER A 50 -1.89 -14.01 -12.31
CA SER A 50 -1.88 -13.86 -10.85
C SER A 50 -1.42 -15.12 -10.14
N PHE A 51 -1.81 -16.30 -10.62
CA PHE A 51 -1.38 -17.57 -10.07
C PHE A 51 0.13 -17.80 -10.28
N ILE A 52 0.62 -17.57 -11.50
CA ILE A 52 2.05 -17.73 -11.83
C ILE A 52 2.88 -16.70 -11.06
N GLY A 53 2.50 -15.42 -11.12
CA GLY A 53 3.21 -14.34 -10.42
C GLY A 53 3.22 -14.54 -8.90
N GLY A 54 2.08 -14.93 -8.32
CA GLY A 54 1.98 -15.24 -6.89
C GLY A 54 2.85 -16.44 -6.50
N THR A 55 2.85 -17.51 -7.30
CA THR A 55 3.65 -18.72 -7.03
C THR A 55 5.16 -18.43 -7.13
N ILE A 56 5.59 -17.73 -8.18
CA ILE A 56 6.98 -17.29 -8.32
C ILE A 56 7.38 -16.39 -7.15
N GLY A 57 6.53 -15.43 -6.78
CA GLY A 57 6.76 -14.54 -5.65
C GLY A 57 6.94 -15.28 -4.34
N ILE A 58 6.10 -16.30 -4.06
CA ILE A 58 6.23 -17.13 -2.85
C ILE A 58 7.53 -17.93 -2.86
N ILE A 59 7.90 -18.54 -3.99
CA ILE A 59 9.14 -19.32 -4.10
C ILE A 59 10.35 -18.43 -3.85
N ILE A 60 10.41 -17.27 -4.52
CA ILE A 60 11.50 -16.30 -4.35
C ILE A 60 11.54 -15.83 -2.90
N LEU A 61 10.41 -15.42 -2.31
CA LEU A 61 10.37 -14.92 -0.93
C LEU A 61 10.77 -16.00 0.08
N THR A 62 10.39 -17.25 -0.15
CA THR A 62 10.76 -18.37 0.74
C THR A 62 12.26 -18.64 0.72
N ILE A 63 12.90 -18.55 -0.45
CA ILE A 63 14.35 -18.80 -0.60
C ILE A 63 15.17 -17.58 -0.17
N SER A 64 14.76 -16.37 -0.59
CA SER A 64 15.45 -15.12 -0.30
C SER A 64 15.19 -14.60 1.11
N GLY A 65 14.07 -14.95 1.74
CA GLY A 65 13.70 -14.57 3.09
C GLY A 65 14.79 -14.82 4.14
N PRO A 66 15.32 -16.05 4.29
CA PRO A 66 16.40 -16.31 5.26
C PRO A 66 17.71 -15.58 4.92
N ILE A 67 18.00 -15.35 3.64
CA ILE A 67 19.19 -14.61 3.21
C ILE A 67 19.05 -13.15 3.64
N LEU A 68 17.92 -12.50 3.32
CA LEU A 68 17.59 -11.13 3.72
C LEU A 68 17.58 -10.96 5.25
N ALA A 69 17.07 -11.95 5.98
CA ALA A 69 17.06 -11.92 7.45
C ALA A 69 18.47 -11.90 8.05
N LYS A 70 19.41 -12.70 7.51
CA LYS A 70 20.81 -12.69 7.96
C LYS A 70 21.48 -11.34 7.73
N TRP A 71 21.19 -10.70 6.60
CA TRP A 71 21.73 -9.39 6.27
C TRP A 71 21.12 -8.30 7.15
N GLY A 72 19.81 -8.35 7.40
CA GLY A 72 19.14 -7.41 8.30
C GLY A 72 19.62 -7.51 9.75
N LEU A 73 19.92 -8.71 10.24
CA LEU A 73 20.49 -8.93 11.58
C LEU A 73 21.94 -8.42 11.71
N ALA A 74 22.66 -8.28 10.60
CA ALA A 74 24.01 -7.73 10.58
C ALA A 74 24.02 -6.18 10.54
N PHE A 75 22.87 -5.53 10.37
CA PHE A 75 22.79 -4.07 10.40
C PHE A 75 22.94 -3.55 11.83
N GLY A 76 23.90 -2.67 12.03
CA GLY A 76 24.08 -1.93 13.27
C GLY A 76 23.19 -0.69 13.34
N PRO A 77 23.34 0.10 14.42
CA PRO A 77 22.58 1.33 14.62
C PRO A 77 22.80 2.37 13.51
N ALA A 78 24.00 2.44 12.95
CA ALA A 78 24.35 3.40 11.90
C ALA A 78 23.67 3.04 10.57
N GLU A 79 23.69 1.77 10.20
CA GLU A 79 23.08 1.23 8.98
C GLU A 79 21.55 1.37 9.02
N LEU A 80 20.93 1.09 10.17
CA LEU A 80 19.49 1.28 10.35
C LEU A 80 19.09 2.76 10.23
N THR A 81 19.89 3.67 10.79
CA THR A 81 19.62 5.11 10.69
C THR A 81 19.69 5.57 9.23
N LEU A 82 20.73 5.16 8.50
CA LEU A 82 20.89 5.46 7.08
C LEU A 82 19.78 4.84 6.24
N LEU A 83 19.37 3.60 6.53
CA LEU A 83 18.30 2.92 5.82
C LEU A 83 16.95 3.63 6.00
N ILE A 84 16.63 4.03 7.23
CA ILE A 84 15.38 4.76 7.53
C ILE A 84 15.40 6.14 6.85
N LEU A 85 16.53 6.86 6.92
CA LEU A 85 16.67 8.15 6.27
C LEU A 85 16.56 8.02 4.75
N PHE A 86 17.21 7.02 4.17
CA PHE A 86 17.11 6.71 2.75
C PHE A 86 15.67 6.38 2.35
N ALA A 87 14.97 5.54 3.10
CA ALA A 87 13.57 5.22 2.85
C ALA A 87 12.67 6.46 2.88
N MET A 88 12.86 7.35 3.86
CA MET A 88 12.12 8.61 3.94
C MET A 88 12.41 9.54 2.75
N THR A 89 13.67 9.67 2.34
CA THR A 89 14.04 10.49 1.18
C THR A 89 13.49 9.92 -0.14
N SER A 90 13.46 8.59 -0.28
CA SER A 90 12.92 7.90 -1.45
C SER A 90 11.43 8.17 -1.65
N ILE A 91 10.64 8.19 -0.56
CA ILE A 91 9.20 8.51 -0.62
C ILE A 91 8.96 9.92 -1.19
N GLY A 92 9.76 10.90 -0.74
CA GLY A 92 9.67 12.27 -1.24
C GLY A 92 9.96 12.37 -2.75
N TRP A 93 10.81 11.50 -3.28
CA TRP A 93 11.16 11.47 -4.70
C TRP A 93 10.15 10.71 -5.56
N LEU A 94 9.52 9.67 -5.01
CA LEU A 94 8.52 8.84 -5.71
C LEU A 94 7.20 9.58 -6.01
N LEU A 95 6.89 10.66 -5.27
CA LEU A 95 5.60 11.34 -5.34
C LEU A 95 5.41 12.33 -6.50
N GLY A 96 6.28 12.31 -7.53
CA GLY A 96 6.07 13.03 -8.79
C GLY A 96 6.53 14.50 -8.81
N GLU A 97 5.88 15.33 -9.63
CA GLU A 97 6.30 16.68 -10.05
C GLU A 97 6.57 17.69 -8.90
N ASN A 98 6.07 17.42 -7.70
CA ASN A 98 6.21 18.30 -6.52
C ASN A 98 6.88 17.58 -5.34
N PRO A 99 8.24 17.50 -5.29
CA PRO A 99 8.97 16.83 -4.22
C PRO A 99 8.72 17.43 -2.83
N SER A 100 8.39 18.72 -2.76
CA SER A 100 8.00 19.39 -1.50
C SER A 100 6.72 18.79 -0.90
N ALA A 101 5.71 18.51 -1.72
CA ALA A 101 4.45 17.90 -1.26
C ALA A 101 4.67 16.49 -0.72
N GLY A 102 5.54 15.70 -1.36
CA GLY A 102 5.93 14.38 -0.85
C GLY A 102 6.64 14.46 0.50
N LEU A 103 7.49 15.47 0.70
CA LEU A 103 8.21 15.66 1.95
C LEU A 103 7.26 16.07 3.09
N VAL A 104 6.28 16.95 2.82
CA VAL A 104 5.22 17.30 3.78
C VAL A 104 4.34 16.09 4.11
N ALA A 105 3.91 15.31 3.12
CA ALA A 105 3.13 14.09 3.36
C ALA A 105 3.90 13.07 4.22
N THR A 106 5.21 12.91 3.94
CA THR A 106 6.08 12.04 4.74
C THR A 106 6.20 12.54 6.18
N ALA A 107 6.36 13.84 6.39
CA ALA A 107 6.43 14.43 7.72
C ALA A 107 5.13 14.22 8.52
N ILE A 108 3.97 14.41 7.88
CA ILE A 108 2.65 14.13 8.49
C ILE A 108 2.52 12.65 8.85
N GLY A 109 2.92 11.75 7.95
CA GLY A 109 2.89 10.30 8.18
C GLY A 109 3.74 9.89 9.39
N VAL A 110 4.96 10.43 9.51
CA VAL A 110 5.83 10.18 10.67
C VAL A 110 5.20 10.72 11.96
N MET A 111 4.63 11.93 11.93
CA MET A 111 3.95 12.49 13.09
C MET A 111 2.84 11.56 13.59
N LEU A 112 1.98 11.07 12.68
CA LEU A 112 0.89 10.14 13.01
C LEU A 112 1.43 8.79 13.51
N ALA A 113 2.52 8.28 12.95
CA ALA A 113 3.14 7.02 13.37
C ALA A 113 3.79 7.10 14.76
N THR A 114 4.14 8.30 15.22
CA THR A 114 4.71 8.51 16.56
C THR A 114 3.68 8.67 17.67
N ILE A 115 2.38 8.66 17.35
CA ILE A 115 1.29 8.71 18.34
C ILE A 115 1.21 7.37 19.08
N GLY A 116 1.24 7.42 20.41
CA GLY A 116 1.07 6.26 21.30
C GLY A 116 2.21 6.06 22.28
N VAL A 117 2.29 4.88 22.87
CA VAL A 117 3.35 4.54 23.83
C VAL A 117 4.64 4.17 23.11
N ASP A 118 5.73 4.85 23.46
CA ASP A 118 7.07 4.51 22.98
C ASP A 118 7.51 3.13 23.50
N ARG A 119 7.89 2.23 22.59
CA ARG A 119 8.27 0.84 22.93
C ARG A 119 9.61 0.72 23.66
N CYS A 120 10.47 1.73 23.59
CA CYS A 120 11.76 1.73 24.27
C CYS A 120 11.67 2.30 25.68
N LEU A 121 10.94 3.40 25.86
CA LEU A 121 10.90 4.18 27.11
C LEU A 121 9.59 4.03 27.89
N GLY A 122 8.55 3.46 27.30
CA GLY A 122 7.23 3.32 27.93
C GLY A 122 6.50 4.64 28.16
N GLN A 123 7.00 5.74 27.60
CA GLN A 123 6.39 7.07 27.73
C GLN A 123 5.36 7.33 26.64
N GLU A 124 4.30 8.03 27.00
CA GLU A 124 3.25 8.45 26.08
C GLU A 124 3.72 9.61 25.20
N ARG A 125 3.51 9.47 23.88
CA ARG A 125 3.74 10.53 22.91
C ARG A 125 2.42 10.84 22.20
N PHE A 126 1.99 12.09 22.29
CA PHE A 126 0.76 12.58 21.64
C PHE A 126 -0.53 11.83 22.04
N SER A 127 -0.59 11.18 23.21
CA SER A 127 -1.82 10.51 23.69
C SER A 127 -2.90 11.47 24.21
N PHE A 128 -2.55 12.72 24.53
CA PHE A 128 -3.46 13.75 25.05
C PHE A 128 -4.38 13.29 26.21
N GLY A 129 -3.97 12.27 26.98
CA GLY A 129 -4.76 11.69 28.08
C GLY A 129 -5.86 10.71 27.66
N SER A 130 -5.98 10.35 26.38
CA SER A 130 -6.98 9.40 25.88
C SER A 130 -6.46 7.97 25.89
N VAL A 131 -7.16 7.08 26.59
CA VAL A 131 -6.84 5.63 26.65
C VAL A 131 -6.81 4.98 25.27
N ASN A 132 -7.64 5.45 24.33
CA ASN A 132 -7.69 4.92 22.97
C ASN A 132 -6.43 5.26 22.15
N LEU A 133 -5.69 6.31 22.51
CA LEU A 133 -4.47 6.70 21.80
C LEU A 133 -3.21 6.00 22.32
N PHE A 134 -3.28 5.27 23.45
CA PHE A 134 -2.14 4.50 23.96
C PHE A 134 -1.64 3.46 22.97
N SER A 135 -2.56 2.79 22.26
CA SER A 135 -2.25 1.82 21.22
C SER A 135 -1.80 2.45 19.89
N GLY A 136 -1.77 3.78 19.83
CA GLY A 136 -1.51 4.56 18.63
C GLY A 136 -2.68 4.55 17.65
N VAL A 137 -2.48 5.18 16.49
CA VAL A 137 -3.49 5.16 15.42
C VAL A 137 -3.41 3.83 14.68
N SER A 138 -4.53 3.10 14.65
CA SER A 138 -4.59 1.83 13.91
C SER A 138 -4.40 2.07 12.41
N PHE A 139 -3.45 1.33 11.81
CA PHE A 139 -3.07 1.49 10.41
C PHE A 139 -4.24 1.23 9.46
N ILE A 140 -5.03 0.18 9.70
CA ILE A 140 -6.14 -0.21 8.81
C ILE A 140 -7.21 0.90 8.72
N PRO A 141 -7.80 1.39 9.85
CA PRO A 141 -8.73 2.50 9.82
C PRO A 141 -8.16 3.78 9.23
N LEU A 142 -6.90 4.12 9.53
CA LEU A 142 -6.24 5.31 8.98
C LEU A 142 -6.23 5.26 7.45
N VAL A 143 -5.75 4.14 6.88
CA VAL A 143 -5.63 3.97 5.44
C VAL A 143 -7.00 3.99 4.76
N ILE A 144 -7.98 3.24 5.28
CA ILE A 144 -9.34 3.22 4.72
C ILE A 144 -9.98 4.61 4.79
N GLY A 145 -9.83 5.31 5.92
CA GLY A 145 -10.34 6.66 6.11
C GLY A 145 -9.70 7.67 5.14
N MET A 146 -8.38 7.62 4.96
CA MET A 146 -7.68 8.48 4.01
C MET A 146 -8.08 8.21 2.55
N PHE A 147 -8.25 6.95 2.15
CA PHE A 147 -8.74 6.61 0.82
C PHE A 147 -10.16 7.13 0.58
N GLY A 148 -11.07 6.89 1.53
CA GLY A 148 -12.44 7.40 1.45
C GLY A 148 -12.48 8.93 1.42
N PHE A 149 -11.68 9.60 2.25
CA PHE A 149 -11.57 11.05 2.29
C PHE A 149 -11.04 11.63 0.98
N SER A 150 -10.02 10.99 0.39
CA SER A 150 -9.48 11.36 -0.92
C SER A 150 -10.55 11.29 -2.01
N GLN A 151 -11.33 10.20 -2.06
CA GLN A 151 -12.43 10.06 -3.02
C GLN A 151 -13.55 11.10 -2.83
N VAL A 152 -13.89 11.43 -1.58
CA VAL A 152 -14.90 12.46 -1.29
C VAL A 152 -14.42 13.84 -1.75
N ILE A 153 -13.16 14.18 -1.48
CA ILE A 153 -12.57 15.43 -1.97
C ILE A 153 -12.60 15.46 -3.50
N ASP A 154 -12.17 14.38 -4.15
CA ASP A 154 -12.15 14.30 -5.62
C ASP A 154 -13.56 14.46 -6.21
N MET A 155 -14.57 13.84 -5.60
CA MET A 155 -15.98 13.97 -6.01
C MET A 155 -16.52 15.41 -5.85
N VAL A 156 -16.05 16.15 -4.84
CA VAL A 156 -16.48 17.54 -4.60
C VAL A 156 -15.75 18.50 -5.55
N VAL A 157 -14.47 18.25 -5.83
CA VAL A 157 -13.62 19.09 -6.69
C VAL A 157 -13.90 18.83 -8.18
N ASN A 158 -13.89 17.58 -8.61
CA ASN A 158 -14.17 17.14 -9.97
C ASN A 158 -15.67 16.93 -10.20
N ARG A 159 -16.50 17.82 -9.66
CA ARG A 159 -17.93 17.84 -9.95
C ARG A 159 -18.20 18.44 -11.34
N ILE A 160 -17.54 17.87 -12.36
CA ILE A 160 -17.85 17.78 -13.80
C ILE A 160 -17.23 16.46 -14.30
#